data_AF-A0AAW0F4P1-F1
#
_entry.id   AF-A0AAW0F4P1-F1
#
_cell.length_a   1.000
_cell.length_b   1.000
_cell.length_c   1.000
_cell.angle_alpha   90.00
_cell.angle_beta   90.00
_cell.angle_gamma   90.00
#
_symmetry.space_group_name_H-M   'P 1'
#
loop_
_entity.id
_entity.type
_entity.pdbx_description
1 polymer ?
#
loop_
_entity_poly.entity_id
_entity_poly.type
_entity_poly.pdbx_seq_one_letter_code
_entity_poly.pdbx_strand_id
1 'polypeptide(L)'
;MSSCAAQLFRDFVWEPCSPSTKGPAGHATIGAGVNVVVPQDPSALARRLNRLVRSRLQQRNRFNHDHHDTCMYIARSKNENLVVYTANLVDSKTGAPVASGAHGSCCSFKAADPLHAYWIKINAEHVARRRARGELEDTCELNMVERRLAYGCTATLVSKDKFVAEVLPDKASRAAASPEEMEAIDALFEEVQPCQCKFVALSTWSVWMLRLPPMVEESSAALDTDSEASRASRGAAPGSATAAGHALLGKDTVVAMVAIVDGQISVVQKVYVSSIEPKHFYQLPRVEYIDVHGTSLATGEPTYERRTN
;
A
#
# COMPACT_ATOMS: atom_id res chain seq x y z
N MET A 1 0.25 -17.52 15.50
CA MET A 1 0.34 -16.09 15.14
C MET A 1 -0.85 -15.78 14.25
N SER A 2 -1.53 -14.64 14.47
CA SER A 2 -2.64 -14.23 13.61
C SER A 2 -2.13 -13.88 12.21
N SER A 3 -2.89 -14.21 11.17
CA SER A 3 -2.55 -13.79 9.80
C SER A 3 -2.65 -12.27 9.66
N CYS A 4 -1.98 -11.69 8.67
CA CYS A 4 -2.10 -10.26 8.36
C CYS A 4 -3.55 -9.89 8.03
N ALA A 5 -4.28 -10.75 7.30
CA ALA A 5 -5.68 -10.53 6.96
C ALA A 5 -6.58 -10.53 8.21
N ALA A 6 -6.39 -11.48 9.12
CA ALA A 6 -7.15 -11.55 10.37
C ALA A 6 -6.93 -10.34 11.27
N GLN A 7 -5.67 -9.86 11.39
CA GLN A 7 -5.40 -8.63 12.15
C GLN A 7 -5.99 -7.40 11.43
N LEU A 8 -5.88 -7.31 10.10
CA LEU A 8 -6.40 -6.18 9.35
C LEU A 8 -7.91 -6.06 9.49
N PHE A 9 -8.61 -7.19 9.38
CA PHE A 9 -10.05 -7.25 9.57
C PHE A 9 -10.45 -6.94 11.01
N ARG A 10 -9.89 -7.65 12.00
CA ARG A 10 -10.27 -7.41 13.41
C ARG A 10 -9.98 -6.00 13.88
N ASP A 11 -8.74 -5.54 13.71
CA ASP A 11 -8.28 -4.32 14.39
C ASP A 11 -8.78 -3.04 13.71
N PHE A 12 -9.23 -3.11 12.46
CA PHE A 12 -9.57 -1.93 11.65
C PHE A 12 -10.95 -1.97 10.99
N VAL A 13 -11.59 -3.14 10.88
CA VAL A 13 -12.94 -3.28 10.31
C VAL A 13 -13.94 -3.70 11.38
N TRP A 14 -13.72 -4.82 12.06
CA TRP A 14 -14.73 -5.39 12.97
C TRP A 14 -14.72 -4.78 14.37
N GLU A 15 -13.55 -4.70 14.99
CA GLU A 15 -13.33 -4.09 16.30
C GLU A 15 -12.32 -2.94 16.17
N PRO A 16 -12.66 -1.86 15.43
CA PRO A 16 -11.72 -0.79 15.17
C PRO A 16 -11.22 -0.24 16.50
N CYS A 17 -9.91 -0.39 16.75
CA CYS A 17 -9.30 0.04 17.99
C CYS A 17 -9.72 1.49 18.27
N SER A 18 -10.44 1.70 19.38
CA SER A 18 -10.65 3.05 19.88
C SER A 18 -9.26 3.61 20.23
N PRO A 19 -8.85 4.77 19.70
CA PRO A 19 -7.54 5.32 20.03
C PRO A 19 -7.47 5.46 21.54
N SER A 20 -6.58 4.69 22.16
CA SER A 20 -6.39 4.71 23.60
C SER A 20 -5.74 6.03 23.99
N THR A 21 -6.55 7.06 24.24
CA THR A 21 -6.16 8.29 24.93
C THR A 21 -5.90 7.99 26.40
N LYS A 22 -4.92 7.14 26.71
CA LYS A 22 -4.39 7.04 28.07
C LYS A 22 -3.27 8.06 28.24
N GLY A 23 -3.65 9.27 28.61
CA GLY A 23 -2.81 10.13 29.44
C GLY A 23 -2.57 9.46 30.81
N PRO A 24 -1.52 9.85 31.54
CA PRO A 24 -1.18 9.20 32.80
C PRO A 24 -2.21 9.54 33.90
N ALA A 25 -2.80 8.46 34.44
CA ALA A 25 -3.39 8.27 35.76
C ALA A 25 -4.11 9.46 36.46
N GLY A 26 -5.44 9.41 36.42
CA GLY A 26 -6.31 9.95 37.45
C GLY A 26 -7.46 8.98 37.70
N HIS A 27 -7.56 8.45 38.92
CA HIS A 27 -8.60 7.51 39.36
C HIS A 27 -10.02 8.09 39.18
N ALA A 28 -10.90 7.35 38.48
CA ALA A 28 -12.34 7.36 38.77
C ALA A 28 -13.00 6.07 38.23
N THR A 29 -13.84 5.48 39.08
CA THR A 29 -14.53 4.20 38.88
C THR A 29 -15.99 4.43 38.47
N ILE A 30 -16.51 3.46 37.70
CA ILE A 30 -17.93 3.10 37.43
C ILE A 30 -18.70 3.92 36.39
N GLY A 31 -19.10 3.21 35.33
CA GLY A 31 -20.17 3.56 34.41
C GLY A 31 -20.28 2.51 33.30
N ALA A 32 -20.98 1.41 33.56
CA ALA A 32 -21.35 0.42 32.56
C ALA A 32 -22.36 1.03 31.58
N GLY A 33 -21.85 1.79 30.60
CA GLY A 33 -22.59 2.24 29.44
C GLY A 33 -22.54 1.14 28.38
N VAL A 34 -23.69 0.52 28.12
CA VAL A 34 -23.88 -0.24 26.88
C VAL A 34 -23.66 0.74 25.74
N ASN A 35 -22.49 0.70 25.12
CA ASN A 35 -22.27 1.32 23.82
C ASN A 35 -23.20 0.60 22.86
N VAL A 36 -24.34 1.21 22.56
CA VAL A 36 -25.14 0.85 21.40
C VAL A 36 -24.25 1.15 20.19
N VAL A 37 -23.50 0.14 19.75
CA VAL A 37 -22.79 0.16 18.49
C VAL A 37 -23.90 0.20 17.44
N VAL A 38 -24.16 1.39 16.91
CA VAL A 38 -24.99 1.53 15.70
C VAL A 38 -24.36 0.61 14.65
N PRO A 39 -25.13 -0.29 14.01
CA PRO A 39 -24.61 -1.12 12.93
C PRO A 39 -24.02 -0.20 11.87
N GLN A 40 -22.69 -0.17 11.78
CA GLN A 40 -22.03 0.60 10.74
C GLN A 40 -22.13 -0.21 9.45
N ASP A 41 -22.56 0.45 8.37
CA ASP A 41 -22.52 -0.11 7.01
C ASP A 41 -21.14 -0.78 6.80
N PRO A 42 -21.08 -2.09 6.52
CA PRO A 42 -19.82 -2.80 6.33
C PRO A 42 -18.93 -2.19 5.25
N SER A 43 -19.54 -1.59 4.23
CA SER A 43 -18.84 -0.86 3.18
C SER A 43 -18.20 0.45 3.69
N ALA A 44 -18.82 1.10 4.69
CA ALA A 44 -18.26 2.29 5.31
C ALA A 44 -17.01 1.97 6.15
N LEU A 45 -16.97 0.79 6.80
CA LEU A 45 -15.79 0.30 7.53
C LEU A 45 -14.62 0.02 6.57
N ALA A 46 -14.89 -0.64 5.44
CA ALA A 46 -13.87 -0.86 4.40
C ALA A 46 -13.32 0.47 3.82
N ARG A 47 -14.21 1.43 3.53
CA ARG A 47 -13.85 2.80 3.11
C ARG A 47 -13.06 3.57 4.18
N ARG A 48 -13.32 3.31 5.47
CA ARG A 48 -12.53 3.88 6.58
C ARG A 48 -11.11 3.32 6.60
N LEU A 49 -10.95 2.01 6.39
CA LEU A 49 -9.63 1.39 6.24
C LEU A 49 -8.88 1.97 5.03
N ASN A 50 -9.54 2.13 3.87
CA ASN A 50 -8.96 2.75 2.68
C ASN A 50 -8.40 4.15 3.02
N ARG A 51 -9.18 5.01 3.67
CA ARG A 51 -8.71 6.32 4.18
C ARG A 51 -7.52 6.20 5.12
N LEU A 52 -7.57 5.26 6.06
CA LEU A 52 -6.50 5.07 7.03
C LEU A 52 -5.20 4.68 6.32
N VAL A 53 -5.22 3.68 5.44
CA VAL A 53 -4.04 3.26 4.67
C VAL A 53 -3.48 4.44 3.86
N ARG A 54 -4.34 5.20 3.16
CA ARG A 54 -3.92 6.40 2.41
C ARG A 54 -3.26 7.44 3.30
N SER A 55 -3.78 7.68 4.50
CA SER A 55 -3.19 8.64 5.45
C SER A 55 -1.82 8.21 5.97
N ARG A 56 -1.48 6.91 5.87
CA ARG A 56 -0.17 6.38 6.27
C ARG A 56 0.81 6.27 5.11
N LEU A 57 0.37 6.43 3.87
CA LEU A 57 1.27 6.41 2.71
C LEU A 57 2.06 7.71 2.61
N GLN A 58 3.36 7.60 2.31
CA GLN A 58 4.15 8.75 1.88
C GLN A 58 3.65 9.27 0.53
N GLN A 59 3.86 10.56 0.29
CA GLN A 59 3.59 11.17 -1.00
C GLN A 59 4.39 10.47 -2.10
N ARG A 60 3.76 10.26 -3.27
CA ARG A 60 4.38 9.59 -4.44
C ARG A 60 5.24 10.58 -5.23
N ASN A 61 6.32 11.03 -4.60
CA ASN A 61 7.35 11.88 -5.17
C ASN A 61 8.73 11.46 -4.68
N ARG A 62 8.89 10.16 -4.37
CA ARG A 62 10.11 9.59 -3.78
C ARG A 62 11.26 9.58 -4.78
N PHE A 63 10.95 9.52 -6.08
CA PHE A 63 11.87 9.56 -7.20
C PHE A 63 11.11 9.90 -8.51
N ASN A 64 11.83 10.18 -9.59
CA ASN A 64 11.20 10.40 -10.91
C ASN A 64 10.51 9.12 -11.39
N HIS A 65 9.26 9.21 -11.84
CA HIS A 65 8.39 8.07 -12.16
C HIS A 65 7.88 7.27 -10.94
N ASP A 66 7.85 7.90 -9.76
CA ASP A 66 7.09 7.35 -8.63
C ASP A 66 5.59 7.57 -8.85
N HIS A 67 4.87 6.51 -9.19
CA HIS A 67 3.48 6.56 -9.61
C HIS A 67 2.52 5.98 -8.55
N HIS A 68 1.20 6.14 -8.69
CA HIS A 68 0.20 5.69 -7.70
C HIS A 68 0.12 4.16 -7.54
N ASP A 69 0.47 3.43 -8.59
CA ASP A 69 0.64 1.97 -8.66
C ASP A 69 2.02 1.50 -8.21
N THR A 70 2.95 2.41 -7.90
CA THR A 70 4.27 2.08 -7.37
C THR A 70 4.18 1.75 -5.88
N CYS A 71 4.17 0.46 -5.57
CA CYS A 71 3.87 -0.04 -4.24
C CYS A 71 5.11 -0.19 -3.34
N MET A 72 6.28 -0.46 -3.91
CA MET A 72 7.55 -0.61 -3.19
C MET A 72 8.74 -0.29 -4.10
N TYR A 73 9.86 0.09 -3.50
CA TYR A 73 11.14 0.15 -4.18
C TYR A 73 12.28 -0.30 -3.25
N ILE A 74 13.36 -0.77 -3.83
CA ILE A 74 14.62 -1.10 -3.16
C ILE A 74 15.69 -0.15 -3.67
N ALA A 75 16.27 0.63 -2.76
CA ALA A 75 17.41 1.49 -3.06
C ALA A 75 18.72 0.70 -2.98
N ARG A 76 19.64 0.92 -3.93
CA ARG A 76 20.99 0.37 -3.82
C ARG A 76 21.88 1.27 -2.97
N SER A 77 22.81 0.65 -2.24
CA SER A 77 23.83 1.36 -1.48
C SER A 77 24.99 1.89 -2.34
N LYS A 78 25.30 1.19 -3.45
CA LYS A 78 26.46 1.49 -4.31
C LYS A 78 26.18 2.59 -5.35
N ASN A 79 24.92 2.88 -5.65
CA ASN A 79 24.51 3.93 -6.58
C ASN A 79 23.04 4.30 -6.37
N GLU A 80 22.60 5.37 -7.03
CA GLU A 80 21.24 5.90 -6.93
C GLU A 80 20.21 5.06 -7.71
N ASN A 81 20.59 3.95 -8.34
CA ASN A 81 19.62 3.15 -9.08
C ASN A 81 18.65 2.47 -8.12
N LEU A 82 17.40 2.37 -8.55
CA LEU A 82 16.31 1.79 -7.77
C LEU A 82 15.77 0.57 -8.49
N VAL A 83 15.43 -0.47 -7.74
CA VAL A 83 14.48 -1.48 -8.24
C VAL A 83 13.10 -1.05 -7.79
N VAL A 84 12.18 -0.94 -8.72
CA VAL A 84 10.81 -0.47 -8.49
C VAL A 84 9.83 -1.62 -8.75
N TYR A 85 8.81 -1.69 -7.90
CA TYR A 85 7.73 -2.66 -7.96
C TYR A 85 6.42 -1.94 -8.22
N THR A 86 5.83 -2.14 -9.40
CA THR A 86 4.57 -1.53 -9.82
C THR A 86 3.49 -2.57 -9.98
N ALA A 87 2.30 -2.28 -9.48
CA ALA A 87 1.15 -3.11 -9.76
C ALA A 87 0.69 -2.94 -11.21
N ASN A 88 0.40 -4.06 -11.87
CA ASN A 88 -0.25 -4.03 -13.18
C ASN A 88 -1.76 -4.01 -12.95
N LEU A 89 -2.40 -2.90 -13.30
CA LEU A 89 -3.83 -2.72 -13.19
C LEU A 89 -4.51 -2.83 -14.54
N VAL A 90 -5.73 -3.36 -14.54
CA VAL A 90 -6.61 -3.45 -15.71
C VAL A 90 -8.00 -2.94 -15.36
N ASP A 91 -8.72 -2.46 -16.37
CA ASP A 91 -10.14 -2.14 -16.24
C ASP A 91 -10.93 -3.44 -16.10
N SER A 92 -11.73 -3.56 -15.04
CA SER A 92 -12.41 -4.81 -14.68
C SER A 92 -13.49 -5.23 -15.69
N LYS A 93 -13.94 -4.33 -16.58
CA LYS A 93 -14.97 -4.63 -17.60
C LYS A 93 -14.34 -5.07 -18.92
N THR A 94 -13.29 -4.38 -19.34
CA THR A 94 -12.65 -4.55 -20.65
C THR A 94 -11.40 -5.42 -20.61
N GLY A 95 -10.77 -5.56 -19.44
CA GLY A 95 -9.47 -6.21 -19.28
C GLY A 95 -8.29 -5.41 -19.85
N ALA A 96 -8.52 -4.18 -20.33
CA ALA A 96 -7.47 -3.34 -20.89
C ALA A 96 -6.57 -2.76 -19.79
N PRO A 97 -5.25 -2.56 -20.04
CA PRO A 97 -4.37 -1.89 -19.10
C PRO A 97 -4.88 -0.48 -18.77
N VAL A 98 -4.79 -0.08 -17.49
CA VAL A 98 -5.15 1.28 -17.07
C VAL A 98 -3.91 2.08 -16.70
N ALA A 99 -3.96 3.38 -16.92
CA ALA A 99 -2.92 4.29 -16.46
C ALA A 99 -2.87 4.32 -14.92
N SER A 100 -1.67 4.57 -14.39
CA SER A 100 -1.49 4.77 -12.96
C SER A 100 -2.35 5.92 -12.45
N GLY A 101 -3.00 5.72 -11.31
CA GLY A 101 -3.90 6.71 -10.72
C GLY A 101 -5.28 6.79 -11.37
N ALA A 102 -5.67 5.81 -12.20
CA ALA A 102 -6.98 5.80 -12.84
C ALA A 102 -8.12 6.16 -11.87
N HIS A 103 -8.89 7.18 -12.25
CA HIS A 103 -9.93 7.81 -11.42
C HIS A 103 -11.23 6.99 -11.32
N GLY A 104 -11.32 5.85 -12.03
CA GLY A 104 -12.48 4.97 -12.02
C GLY A 104 -12.36 3.88 -10.96
N SER A 105 -13.44 3.63 -10.21
CA SER A 105 -13.53 2.56 -9.21
C SER A 105 -13.44 1.14 -9.78
N CYS A 106 -13.55 0.99 -11.11
CA CYS A 106 -13.56 -0.29 -11.83
C CYS A 106 -12.18 -0.77 -12.27
N CYS A 107 -11.14 -0.58 -11.46
CA CYS A 107 -9.81 -1.15 -11.72
C CYS A 107 -9.59 -2.39 -10.86
N SER A 108 -8.92 -3.40 -11.41
CA SER A 108 -8.48 -4.61 -10.69
C SER A 108 -7.04 -4.95 -11.07
N PHE A 109 -6.40 -5.83 -10.30
CA PHE A 109 -5.08 -6.33 -10.65
C PHE A 109 -5.14 -7.27 -11.85
N LYS A 110 -4.13 -7.18 -12.73
CA LYS A 110 -3.97 -8.10 -13.86
C LYS A 110 -3.65 -9.51 -13.35
N ALA A 111 -4.62 -10.43 -13.41
CA ALA A 111 -4.53 -11.75 -12.80
C ALA A 111 -3.28 -12.58 -13.17
N ALA A 112 -2.84 -12.52 -14.43
CA ALA A 112 -1.71 -13.30 -14.91
C ALA A 112 -0.34 -12.75 -14.46
N ASP A 113 -0.27 -11.46 -14.16
CA ASP A 113 0.97 -10.78 -13.81
C ASP A 113 0.67 -9.49 -13.02
N PRO A 114 0.27 -9.59 -11.73
CA PRO A 114 -0.26 -8.44 -11.00
C PRO A 114 0.82 -7.50 -10.47
N LEU A 115 2.10 -7.92 -10.46
CA LEU A 115 3.21 -7.13 -9.92
C LEU A 115 4.44 -7.25 -10.83
N HIS A 116 4.90 -6.11 -11.33
CA HIS A 116 6.09 -6.00 -12.17
C HIS A 116 7.27 -5.38 -11.43
N ALA A 117 8.48 -5.86 -11.72
CA ALA A 117 9.71 -5.35 -11.13
C ALA A 117 10.74 -5.00 -12.20
N TYR A 118 11.31 -3.80 -12.12
CA TYR A 118 12.26 -3.25 -13.09
C TYR A 118 13.24 -2.26 -12.43
N TRP A 119 14.33 -1.95 -13.12
CA TRP A 119 15.27 -0.92 -12.73
C TRP A 119 14.81 0.47 -13.18
N ILE A 120 15.00 1.46 -12.32
CA ILE A 120 15.12 2.87 -12.72
C ILE A 120 16.58 3.28 -12.57
N LYS A 121 17.18 3.71 -13.68
CA LYS A 121 18.57 4.17 -13.72
C LYS A 121 18.61 5.68 -13.51
N ILE A 122 19.01 6.09 -12.31
CA ILE A 122 18.99 7.51 -11.89
C ILE A 122 20.32 8.21 -12.18
N ASN A 123 21.43 7.47 -12.31
CA ASN A 123 22.75 8.06 -12.51
C ASN A 123 22.80 8.95 -13.78
N ALA A 124 23.02 10.25 -13.58
CA ALA A 124 22.96 11.28 -14.63
C ALA A 124 23.91 11.02 -15.80
N GLU A 125 25.14 10.52 -15.55
CA GLU A 125 26.09 10.22 -16.62
C GLU A 125 25.63 9.03 -17.49
N HIS A 126 25.00 8.04 -16.85
CA HIS A 126 24.43 6.91 -17.57
C HIS A 126 23.19 7.29 -18.38
N VAL A 127 22.32 8.12 -17.80
CA VAL A 127 21.15 8.70 -18.49
C VAL A 127 21.62 9.53 -19.69
N ALA A 128 22.56 10.46 -19.51
CA ALA A 128 23.09 11.31 -20.59
C ALA A 128 23.65 10.48 -21.75
N ARG A 129 24.41 9.41 -21.47
CA ARG A 129 24.91 8.49 -22.51
C ARG A 129 23.78 7.76 -23.25
N ARG A 130 22.72 7.34 -22.56
CA ARG A 130 21.53 6.74 -23.19
C ARG A 130 20.79 7.73 -24.07
N ARG A 131 20.57 8.96 -23.59
CA ARG A 131 19.96 10.05 -24.36
C ARG A 131 20.77 10.37 -25.62
N ALA A 132 22.10 10.37 -25.53
CA ALA A 132 22.98 10.54 -26.69
C ALA A 132 22.85 9.41 -27.74
N ARG A 133 22.39 8.22 -27.34
CA ARG A 133 22.06 7.09 -28.23
C ARG A 133 20.58 7.06 -28.67
N GLY A 134 19.79 8.06 -28.29
CA GLY A 134 18.35 8.11 -28.60
C GLY A 134 17.47 7.23 -27.69
N GLU A 135 18.01 6.63 -26.63
CA GLU A 135 17.22 5.89 -25.64
C GLU A 135 16.54 6.88 -24.70
N LEU A 136 15.20 6.98 -24.78
CA LEU A 136 14.41 7.96 -24.03
C LEU A 136 13.78 7.42 -22.72
N GLU A 137 13.94 6.14 -22.43
CA GLU A 137 13.40 5.52 -21.23
C GLU A 137 14.51 5.33 -20.19
N ASP A 138 14.22 5.74 -18.95
CA ASP A 138 15.13 5.55 -17.80
C ASP A 138 14.89 4.20 -17.09
N THR A 139 13.90 3.44 -17.57
CA THR A 139 13.55 2.11 -17.09
C THR A 139 14.35 1.02 -17.82
N CYS A 140 14.65 -0.07 -17.11
CA CYS A 140 15.29 -1.25 -17.67
C CYS A 140 14.73 -2.51 -17.02
N GLU A 141 14.36 -3.51 -17.82
CA GLU A 141 13.92 -4.80 -17.31
C GLU A 141 14.99 -5.52 -16.48
N LEU A 142 14.54 -6.24 -15.44
CA LEU A 142 15.43 -7.13 -14.69
C LEU A 142 15.88 -8.28 -15.58
N ASN A 143 17.18 -8.55 -15.61
CA ASN A 143 17.69 -9.73 -16.28
C ASN A 143 17.34 -11.03 -15.51
N MET A 144 17.56 -12.18 -16.13
CA MET A 144 17.21 -13.49 -15.54
C MET A 144 17.90 -13.73 -14.19
N VAL A 145 19.14 -13.28 -14.03
CA VAL A 145 19.94 -13.47 -12.80
C VAL A 145 19.38 -12.58 -11.69
N GLU A 146 19.14 -11.31 -11.97
CA GLU A 146 18.54 -10.35 -11.04
C GLU A 146 17.16 -10.79 -10.57
N ARG A 147 16.33 -11.25 -11.51
CA ARG A 147 14.98 -11.75 -11.23
C ARG A 147 15.00 -13.02 -10.38
N ARG A 148 15.99 -13.90 -10.55
CA ARG A 148 16.05 -15.17 -9.80
C ARG A 148 16.74 -15.08 -8.44
N LEU A 149 17.62 -14.09 -8.21
CA LEU A 149 18.51 -14.09 -7.05
C LEU A 149 18.28 -12.97 -6.04
N ALA A 150 17.74 -11.84 -6.47
CA ALA A 150 17.61 -10.69 -5.56
C ALA A 150 16.25 -10.00 -5.70
N TYR A 151 15.92 -9.59 -6.92
CA TYR A 151 14.92 -8.56 -7.14
C TYR A 151 13.60 -9.07 -7.71
N GLY A 152 13.52 -10.35 -8.08
CA GLY A 152 12.27 -10.90 -8.57
C GLY A 152 11.18 -10.94 -7.51
N CYS A 153 9.96 -10.98 -8.00
CA CYS A 153 8.76 -11.14 -7.20
C CYS A 153 7.78 -12.07 -7.90
N THR A 154 6.89 -12.65 -7.12
CA THR A 154 5.68 -13.29 -7.60
C THR A 154 4.51 -12.74 -6.80
N ALA A 155 3.40 -12.45 -7.46
CA ALA A 155 2.19 -12.01 -6.80
C ALA A 155 1.00 -12.82 -7.30
N THR A 156 0.13 -13.21 -6.38
CA THR A 156 -1.05 -14.02 -6.67
C THR A 156 -2.28 -13.35 -6.10
N LEU A 157 -3.33 -13.20 -6.90
CA LEU A 157 -4.63 -12.77 -6.40
C LEU A 157 -5.11 -13.73 -5.32
N VAL A 158 -5.58 -13.16 -4.20
CA VAL A 158 -6.21 -13.94 -3.14
C VAL A 158 -7.67 -14.13 -3.53
N SER A 159 -8.12 -15.39 -3.61
CA SER A 159 -9.55 -15.66 -3.82
C SER A 159 -10.34 -15.30 -2.57
N LYS A 160 -11.64 -15.02 -2.74
CA LYS A 160 -12.56 -14.73 -1.63
C LYS A 160 -12.53 -15.82 -0.56
N ASP A 161 -12.63 -17.09 -0.97
CA ASP A 161 -12.59 -18.23 -0.03
C ASP A 161 -11.26 -18.30 0.74
N LYS A 162 -10.14 -18.02 0.08
CA LYS A 162 -8.83 -17.97 0.73
C LYS A 162 -8.75 -16.80 1.71
N PHE A 163 -9.27 -15.64 1.34
CA PHE A 163 -9.33 -14.46 2.21
C PHE A 163 -10.15 -14.74 3.47
N VAL A 164 -11.36 -15.29 3.30
CA VAL A 164 -12.23 -15.72 4.43
C VAL A 164 -11.50 -16.74 5.30
N ALA A 165 -10.80 -17.72 4.72
CA ALA A 165 -10.02 -18.69 5.47
C ALA A 165 -8.78 -18.09 6.15
N GLU A 166 -8.27 -16.94 5.72
CA GLU A 166 -7.20 -16.24 6.42
C GLU A 166 -7.70 -15.36 7.55
N VAL A 167 -8.89 -14.76 7.41
CA VAL A 167 -9.55 -13.96 8.45
C VAL A 167 -10.13 -14.86 9.55
N LEU A 168 -10.79 -15.94 9.16
CA LEU A 168 -11.43 -16.94 10.02
C LEU A 168 -10.77 -18.33 9.79
N PRO A 169 -9.62 -18.60 10.43
CA PRO A 169 -8.78 -19.74 10.10
C PRO A 169 -9.42 -21.10 10.38
N ASP A 170 -10.14 -21.23 11.48
CA ASP A 170 -10.73 -22.49 11.90
C ASP A 170 -12.19 -22.63 11.43
N LYS A 171 -12.64 -23.89 11.32
CA LYS A 171 -14.00 -24.21 10.86
C LYS A 171 -15.07 -23.74 11.85
N ALA A 172 -14.74 -23.71 13.15
CA ALA A 172 -15.68 -23.31 14.18
C ALA A 172 -15.95 -21.79 14.11
N SER A 173 -14.90 -20.97 13.98
CA SER A 173 -15.03 -19.52 13.77
C SER A 173 -15.83 -19.18 12.52
N ARG A 174 -15.61 -19.89 11.40
CA ARG A 174 -16.44 -19.70 10.19
C ARG A 174 -17.90 -20.11 10.37
N ALA A 175 -18.19 -21.13 11.17
CA ALA A 175 -19.55 -21.55 11.46
C ALA A 175 -20.24 -20.64 12.49
N ALA A 176 -19.47 -19.98 13.35
CA ALA A 176 -19.95 -19.07 14.39
C ALA A 176 -20.06 -17.61 13.92
N ALA A 177 -19.43 -17.26 12.79
CA ALA A 177 -19.46 -15.92 12.24
C ALA A 177 -20.89 -15.47 11.95
N SER A 178 -21.22 -14.25 12.39
CA SER A 178 -22.53 -13.67 12.15
C SER A 178 -22.70 -13.30 10.67
N PRO A 179 -23.94 -13.15 10.16
CA PRO A 179 -24.17 -12.65 8.81
C PRO A 179 -23.52 -11.27 8.57
N GLU A 180 -23.56 -10.39 9.58
CA GLU A 180 -22.94 -9.05 9.53
C GLU A 180 -21.41 -9.13 9.46
N GLU A 181 -20.79 -10.07 10.18
CA GLU A 181 -19.34 -10.29 10.13
C GLU A 181 -18.91 -10.77 8.75
N MET A 182 -19.65 -11.73 8.17
CA MET A 182 -19.39 -12.23 6.83
C MET A 182 -19.58 -11.14 5.77
N GLU A 183 -20.61 -10.29 5.90
CA GLU A 183 -20.82 -9.13 5.03
C GLU A 183 -19.68 -8.12 5.13
N ALA A 184 -19.12 -7.89 6.32
CA ALA A 184 -17.96 -7.04 6.51
C ALA A 184 -16.67 -7.63 5.91
N ILE A 185 -16.46 -8.94 6.00
CA ILE A 185 -15.34 -9.62 5.33
C ILE A 185 -15.47 -9.47 3.81
N ASP A 186 -16.67 -9.64 3.29
CA ASP A 186 -16.99 -9.52 1.87
C ASP A 186 -16.76 -8.09 1.37
N ALA A 187 -17.30 -7.09 2.08
CA ALA A 187 -17.11 -5.69 1.76
C ALA A 187 -15.63 -5.29 1.79
N LEU A 188 -14.87 -5.76 2.78
CA LEU A 188 -13.42 -5.54 2.85
C LEU A 188 -12.71 -6.18 1.64
N PHE A 189 -13.05 -7.42 1.30
CA PHE A 189 -12.45 -8.13 0.17
C PHE A 189 -12.67 -7.39 -1.16
N GLU A 190 -13.91 -6.96 -1.43
CA GLU A 190 -14.26 -6.22 -2.65
C GLU A 190 -13.61 -4.83 -2.70
N GLU A 191 -13.48 -4.15 -1.56
CA GLU A 191 -12.83 -2.85 -1.48
C GLU A 191 -11.33 -2.96 -1.81
N VAL A 192 -10.60 -3.91 -1.19
CA VAL A 192 -9.12 -3.94 -1.27
C VAL A 192 -8.55 -4.90 -2.31
N GLN A 193 -9.32 -5.88 -2.77
CA GLN A 193 -8.95 -6.92 -3.76
C GLN A 193 -7.52 -7.45 -3.59
N PRO A 194 -7.20 -8.11 -2.46
CA PRO A 194 -5.83 -8.31 -2.04
C PRO A 194 -5.02 -9.25 -2.95
N CYS A 195 -3.75 -8.92 -3.13
CA CYS A 195 -2.73 -9.80 -3.71
C CYS A 195 -1.73 -10.23 -2.63
N GLN A 196 -1.34 -11.50 -2.64
CA GLN A 196 -0.22 -11.98 -1.83
C GLN A 196 1.06 -11.91 -2.65
N CYS A 197 2.04 -11.17 -2.16
CA CYS A 197 3.34 -10.97 -2.79
C CYS A 197 4.42 -11.79 -2.07
N LYS A 198 5.32 -12.39 -2.85
CA LYS A 198 6.56 -13.00 -2.39
C LYS A 198 7.72 -12.39 -3.14
N PHE A 199 8.80 -12.11 -2.41
CA PHE A 199 10.01 -11.52 -2.97
C PHE A 199 11.15 -12.51 -2.88
N VAL A 200 11.99 -12.55 -3.91
CA VAL A 200 13.18 -13.41 -3.92
C VAL A 200 14.13 -13.04 -2.80
N ALA A 201 14.28 -11.74 -2.50
CA ALA A 201 15.15 -11.28 -1.41
C ALA A 201 14.79 -11.89 -0.05
N LEU A 202 13.49 -12.14 0.21
CA LEU A 202 13.03 -12.79 1.43
C LEU A 202 11.73 -13.56 1.15
N SER A 203 11.89 -14.82 0.74
CA SER A 203 10.76 -15.64 0.26
C SER A 203 9.77 -16.06 1.36
N THR A 204 10.21 -16.02 2.61
CA THR A 204 9.40 -16.31 3.80
C THR A 204 8.56 -15.11 4.25
N TRP A 205 8.84 -13.92 3.73
CA TRP A 205 8.11 -12.71 4.08
C TRP A 205 6.85 -12.58 3.22
N SER A 206 5.70 -12.72 3.88
CA SER A 206 4.40 -12.56 3.25
C SER A 206 3.99 -11.08 3.31
N VAL A 207 3.86 -10.47 2.15
CA VAL A 207 3.40 -9.08 2.01
C VAL A 207 2.09 -9.05 1.25
N TRP A 208 1.17 -8.20 1.69
CA TRP A 208 -0.11 -8.00 1.05
C TRP A 208 -0.08 -6.74 0.22
N MET A 209 -0.41 -6.84 -1.06
CA MET A 209 -0.60 -5.69 -1.92
C MET A 209 -2.10 -5.42 -2.06
N LEU A 210 -2.52 -4.23 -1.67
CA LEU A 210 -3.92 -3.80 -1.62
C LEU A 210 -4.17 -2.77 -2.72
N ARG A 211 -5.28 -2.92 -3.42
CA ARG A 211 -5.80 -1.91 -4.35
C ARG A 211 -6.78 -1.02 -3.60
N LEU A 212 -6.46 0.25 -3.47
CA LEU A 212 -7.27 1.25 -2.80
C LEU A 212 -8.07 2.02 -3.86
N PRO A 213 -9.39 1.82 -3.99
CA PRO A 213 -10.20 2.55 -4.96
C PRO A 213 -10.25 4.04 -4.59
N PRO A 214 -10.64 4.91 -5.54
CA PRO A 214 -10.90 6.31 -5.27
C PRO A 214 -11.92 6.48 -4.13
N MET A 215 -11.64 7.42 -3.24
CA MET A 215 -12.58 7.94 -2.28
C MET A 215 -13.66 8.72 -3.04
N VAL A 216 -14.90 8.24 -3.01
CA VAL A 216 -16.04 9.06 -3.42
C VAL A 216 -16.11 10.22 -2.45
N GLU A 217 -15.88 11.45 -2.92
CA GLU A 217 -16.21 12.66 -2.17
C GLU A 217 -17.72 12.60 -1.98
N GLU A 218 -18.17 12.25 -0.77
CA GLU A 218 -19.53 12.58 -0.36
C GLU A 218 -19.61 14.09 -0.46
N SER A 219 -20.21 14.57 -1.56
CA SER A 219 -20.46 15.98 -1.76
C SER A 219 -21.20 16.47 -0.52
N SER A 220 -20.49 17.12 0.39
CA SER A 220 -21.10 18.05 1.31
C SER A 220 -21.83 19.02 0.41
N ALA A 221 -23.14 18.88 0.32
CA ALA A 221 -24.04 19.81 -0.32
C ALA A 221 -23.93 21.14 0.46
N ALA A 222 -22.87 21.90 0.18
CA ALA A 222 -22.86 23.31 0.41
C ALA A 222 -23.87 23.88 -0.58
N LEU A 223 -25.06 24.18 -0.07
CA LEU A 223 -25.97 25.15 -0.64
C LEU A 223 -25.22 26.48 -0.75
N ASP A 224 -24.49 26.69 -1.84
CA ASP A 224 -24.09 28.03 -2.26
C ASP A 224 -25.19 28.54 -3.19
N THR A 225 -26.20 29.14 -2.57
CA THR A 225 -27.05 30.12 -3.22
C THR A 225 -26.22 31.36 -3.58
N ASP A 226 -26.21 31.65 -4.88
CA ASP A 226 -26.06 32.95 -5.54
C ASP A 226 -24.93 33.90 -5.11
N SER A 227 -23.99 34.14 -6.03
CA SER A 227 -23.89 35.47 -6.68
C SER A 227 -22.78 35.52 -7.73
N GLU A 228 -23.25 35.60 -8.97
CA GLU A 228 -22.52 36.04 -10.15
C GLU A 228 -22.24 37.56 -10.07
N ALA A 229 -20.99 38.00 -9.88
CA ALA A 229 -20.49 39.28 -10.41
C ALA A 229 -18.98 39.51 -10.16
N SER A 230 -18.30 39.97 -11.22
CA SER A 230 -17.06 40.80 -11.21
C SER A 230 -15.67 40.15 -11.40
N ARG A 231 -15.32 39.99 -12.68
CA ARG A 231 -14.13 40.53 -13.40
C ARG A 231 -12.81 40.82 -12.63
N ALA A 232 -11.76 40.09 -13.04
CA ALA A 232 -10.42 40.52 -13.50
C ALA A 232 -9.57 41.55 -12.69
N SER A 233 -8.44 41.08 -12.13
CA SER A 233 -7.06 41.29 -12.67
C SER A 233 -5.96 41.44 -11.60
N ARG A 234 -4.82 40.79 -11.90
CA ARG A 234 -3.42 41.11 -11.57
C ARG A 234 -2.94 41.24 -10.10
N GLY A 235 -2.19 40.21 -9.70
CA GLY A 235 -0.75 40.33 -9.36
C GLY A 235 -0.37 40.55 -7.89
N ALA A 236 0.29 39.56 -7.27
CA ALA A 236 1.60 39.70 -6.61
C ALA A 236 1.98 38.47 -5.75
N ALA A 237 3.26 38.10 -5.89
CA ALA A 237 4.20 37.51 -4.93
C ALA A 237 4.07 36.04 -4.44
N PRO A 238 5.20 35.29 -4.46
CA PRO A 238 5.31 33.95 -3.89
C PRO A 238 5.71 34.05 -2.40
N GLY A 239 4.88 33.50 -1.53
CA GLY A 239 5.19 33.42 -0.11
C GLY A 239 4.16 32.59 0.62
N SER A 240 4.65 31.66 1.46
CA SER A 240 3.88 30.77 2.33
C SER A 240 3.32 29.50 1.68
N ALA A 241 4.22 28.59 1.28
CA ALA A 241 3.93 27.16 1.29
C ALA A 241 3.83 26.71 2.76
N THR A 242 2.67 26.96 3.36
CA THR A 242 2.27 26.34 4.62
C THR A 242 2.20 24.83 4.41
N ALA A 243 2.82 24.10 5.35
CA ALA A 243 2.95 22.66 5.36
C ALA A 243 1.60 21.94 5.52
N ALA A 244 0.80 21.91 4.45
CA ALA A 244 -0.27 20.95 4.26
C ALA A 244 0.22 19.94 3.22
N GLY A 245 0.97 18.94 3.69
CA GLY A 245 1.35 17.79 2.87
C GLY A 245 0.08 17.07 2.42
N HIS A 246 -0.39 17.38 1.21
CA HIS A 246 -1.57 16.76 0.63
C HIS A 246 -1.32 15.25 0.52
N ALA A 247 -2.01 14.49 1.38
CA ALA A 247 -2.20 13.06 1.24
C ALA A 247 -2.66 12.74 -0.18
N LEU A 248 -2.26 11.57 -0.71
CA LEU A 248 -2.62 11.12 -2.06
C LEU A 248 -4.11 11.39 -2.33
N LEU A 249 -4.37 12.25 -3.31
CA LEU A 249 -5.70 12.75 -3.64
C LEU A 249 -6.70 11.59 -3.65
N GLY A 250 -7.84 11.78 -2.97
CA GLY A 250 -8.88 10.77 -2.88
C GLY A 250 -9.41 10.32 -4.24
N LYS A 251 -9.13 11.04 -5.32
CA LYS A 251 -9.66 10.82 -6.66
C LYS A 251 -8.97 9.68 -7.42
N ASP A 252 -7.84 9.19 -6.93
CA ASP A 252 -6.98 8.27 -7.68
C ASP A 252 -7.00 6.88 -7.07
N THR A 253 -7.01 5.84 -7.91
CA THR A 253 -6.70 4.48 -7.46
C THR A 253 -5.23 4.42 -7.02
N VAL A 254 -4.99 3.91 -5.81
CA VAL A 254 -3.65 3.80 -5.22
C VAL A 254 -3.37 2.36 -4.85
N VAL A 255 -2.12 1.92 -4.98
CA VAL A 255 -1.70 0.61 -4.49
C VAL A 255 -0.79 0.77 -3.27
N ALA A 256 -1.03 -0.05 -2.25
CA ALA A 256 -0.26 -0.08 -1.02
C ALA A 256 0.24 -1.48 -0.71
N MET A 257 1.40 -1.58 -0.07
CA MET A 257 1.86 -2.82 0.55
C MET A 257 1.65 -2.76 2.06
N VAL A 258 1.11 -3.83 2.62
CA VAL A 258 0.85 -4.00 4.04
C VAL A 258 1.49 -5.30 4.51
N ALA A 259 2.17 -5.24 5.65
CA ALA A 259 2.79 -6.40 6.27
C ALA A 259 2.84 -6.22 7.79
N ILE A 260 3.09 -7.32 8.50
CA ILE A 260 3.47 -7.26 9.92
C ILE A 260 4.94 -6.85 9.98
N VAL A 261 5.21 -5.71 10.62
CA VAL A 261 6.55 -5.16 10.86
C VAL A 261 6.68 -4.93 12.36
N ASP A 262 7.62 -5.60 13.00
CA ASP A 262 7.83 -5.56 14.45
C ASP A 262 6.53 -5.85 15.25
N GLY A 263 5.81 -6.89 14.81
CA GLY A 263 4.54 -7.31 15.43
C GLY A 263 3.33 -6.43 15.14
N GLN A 264 3.47 -5.34 14.35
CA GLN A 264 2.38 -4.41 14.04
C GLN A 264 2.02 -4.42 12.55
N ILE A 265 0.73 -4.33 12.22
CA ILE A 265 0.32 -4.10 10.83
C ILE A 265 0.77 -2.72 10.40
N SER A 266 1.61 -2.69 9.37
CA SER A 266 2.24 -1.48 8.88
C SER A 266 2.10 -1.37 7.37
N VAL A 267 1.90 -0.14 6.90
CA VAL A 267 2.07 0.19 5.48
C VAL A 267 3.57 0.23 5.18
N VAL A 268 4.03 -0.61 4.28
CA VAL A 268 5.45 -0.69 3.89
C VAL A 268 5.81 0.54 3.07
N GLN A 269 6.85 1.26 3.50
CA GLN A 269 7.33 2.47 2.83
C GLN A 269 8.59 2.21 2.01
N LYS A 270 9.55 1.50 2.62
CA LYS A 270 10.89 1.30 2.09
C LYS A 270 11.47 -0.03 2.56
N VAL A 271 12.16 -0.71 1.66
CA VAL A 271 12.93 -1.93 1.98
C VAL A 271 14.37 -1.74 1.54
N TYR A 272 15.31 -2.07 2.42
CA TYR A 272 16.71 -2.23 2.06
C TYR A 272 17.07 -3.70 2.04
N VAL A 273 17.92 -4.08 1.10
CA VAL A 273 18.40 -5.46 0.96
C VAL A 273 19.91 -5.46 1.12
N SER A 274 20.40 -6.18 2.14
CA SER A 274 21.82 -6.50 2.27
C SER A 274 22.09 -7.80 1.54
N SER A 275 23.09 -7.79 0.65
CA SER A 275 23.54 -8.98 -0.04
C SER A 275 25.04 -9.18 0.11
N ILE A 276 25.43 -10.44 0.24
CA ILE A 276 26.82 -10.85 0.29
C ILE A 276 27.26 -11.12 -1.14
N GLU A 277 28.28 -10.39 -1.58
CA GLU A 277 28.90 -10.63 -2.88
C GLU A 277 29.68 -11.95 -2.85
N PRO A 278 29.52 -12.78 -3.88
CA PRO A 278 30.20 -14.06 -3.95
C PRO A 278 31.71 -13.85 -4.08
N LYS A 279 32.50 -14.67 -3.37
CA LYS A 279 33.98 -14.63 -3.48
C LYS A 279 34.48 -15.21 -4.81
N HIS A 280 33.68 -16.08 -5.43
CA HIS A 280 34.01 -16.73 -6.69
C HIS A 280 32.89 -16.52 -7.71
N PHE A 281 33.24 -16.39 -8.98
CA PHE A 281 32.29 -16.07 -10.07
C PHE A 281 31.17 -17.11 -10.27
N TYR A 282 31.34 -18.34 -9.78
CA TYR A 282 30.33 -19.41 -9.85
C TYR A 282 29.40 -19.43 -8.63
N GLN A 283 29.70 -18.65 -7.59
CA GLN A 283 28.80 -18.48 -6.45
C GLN A 283 27.82 -17.35 -6.77
N LEU A 284 26.57 -17.54 -6.37
CA LEU A 284 25.50 -16.58 -6.58
C LEU A 284 25.44 -15.62 -5.39
N PRO A 285 25.17 -14.32 -5.61
CA PRO A 285 24.90 -13.39 -4.51
C PRO A 285 23.78 -13.92 -3.63
N ARG A 286 23.96 -13.85 -2.31
CA ARG A 286 22.96 -14.26 -1.33
C ARG A 286 22.47 -13.05 -0.57
N VAL A 287 21.15 -12.94 -0.39
CA VAL A 287 20.59 -11.96 0.54
C VAL A 287 20.86 -12.40 1.98
N GLU A 288 21.53 -11.53 2.73
CA GLU A 288 21.87 -11.74 4.13
C GLU A 288 20.68 -11.37 5.02
N TYR A 289 20.16 -10.16 4.83
CA TYR A 289 18.99 -9.65 5.52
C TYR A 289 18.29 -8.58 4.69
N ILE A 290 17.06 -8.27 5.07
CA ILE A 290 16.36 -7.07 4.64
C ILE A 290 16.02 -6.20 5.86
N ASP A 291 16.02 -4.89 5.65
CA ASP A 291 15.52 -3.91 6.60
C ASP A 291 14.19 -3.37 6.04
N VAL A 292 13.10 -3.63 6.75
CA VAL A 292 11.75 -3.20 6.37
C VAL A 292 11.38 -1.98 7.20
N HIS A 293 11.07 -0.88 6.53
CA HIS A 293 10.55 0.34 7.15
C HIS A 293 9.09 0.54 6.74
N GLY A 294 8.24 0.78 7.73
CA GLY A 294 6.82 1.00 7.54
C GLY A 294 6.27 2.12 8.41
N THR A 295 4.96 2.30 8.30
CA THR A 295 4.16 3.17 9.17
C THR A 295 3.05 2.32 9.76
N SER A 296 2.99 2.23 11.09
CA SER A 296 1.93 1.48 11.79
C SER A 296 0.55 2.00 11.38
N LEU A 297 -0.36 1.11 11.00
CA LEU A 297 -1.74 1.51 10.69
C LEU A 297 -2.45 2.04 11.93
N ALA A 298 -2.23 1.40 13.08
CA ALA A 298 -2.88 1.73 14.35
C ALA A 298 -2.42 3.09 14.88
N THR A 299 -1.11 3.30 15.02
CA THR A 299 -0.57 4.50 15.68
C THR A 299 -0.20 5.60 14.69
N GLY A 300 0.22 5.24 13.48
CA GLY A 300 0.84 6.17 12.53
C GLY A 300 2.33 6.40 12.76
N GLU A 301 2.90 5.77 13.78
CA GLU A 301 4.33 5.87 14.08
C GLU A 301 5.15 5.03 13.10
N PRO A 302 6.42 5.41 12.86
CA PRO A 302 7.32 4.61 12.03
C PRO A 302 7.60 3.26 12.68
N THR A 303 7.58 2.20 11.88
CA THR A 303 7.96 0.83 12.28
C THR A 303 9.19 0.37 11.52
N TYR A 304 9.97 -0.50 12.15
CA TYR A 304 11.22 -1.02 11.60
C TYR A 304 11.43 -2.47 12.02
N GLU A 305 11.77 -3.33 11.07
CA GLU A 305 12.13 -4.72 11.34
C GLU A 305 13.26 -5.17 10.42
N ARG A 306 14.33 -5.73 11.01
CA ARG A 306 15.33 -6.49 10.26
C ARG A 306 14.91 -7.95 10.18
N ARG A 307 14.86 -8.50 8.97
CA ARG A 307 14.53 -9.90 8.72
C ARG A 307 15.68 -10.61 8.02
N THR A 308 16.00 -11.81 8.48
CA THR A 308 16.96 -12.72 7.86
C THR A 308 16.23 -13.89 7.23
N ASN A 309 16.74 -14.43 6.11
CA ASN A 309 16.24 -15.70 5.54
C ASN A 309 16.53 -16.88 6.47
#